data_AF-A0A933ZSK8-F1
#
_entry.id   AF-A0A933ZSK8-F1
#
_cell.length_a   1.000
_cell.length_b   1.000
_cell.length_c   1.000
_cell.angle_alpha   90.00
_cell.angle_beta   90.00
_cell.angle_gamma   90.00
#
_symmetry.space_group_name_H-M   'P 1'
#
loop_
_entity.id
_entity.type
_entity.pdbx_description
1 polymer ?
#
loop_
_entity_poly.entity_id
_entity_poly.type
_entity_poly.pdbx_seq_one_letter_code
_entity_poly.pdbx_strand_id
1 'polypeptide(L)'
;MVRQLLVLALGLSAAACFSPVATELPAADAQVVCPKPCGTVCCSATTTCDTAALRCVASCSPSCAGRSCGPDGCGGECGTCPAGSACDELAGTCSACKPDCRNRQCGADGCGSTCGTCPDDMRCNDSGRCEPTCVPKCAGRQCGDDGCGGTCGGCPSSQWCDGSGSCQGGCTPQ
;
A
#
# COMPACT_ATOMS: atom_id res chain seq x y z
N MET A 1 54.11 35.15 47.41
CA MET A 1 53.51 33.81 47.32
C MET A 1 52.02 33.96 47.53
N VAL A 2 51.24 33.92 46.45
CA VAL A 2 49.78 34.15 46.43
C VAL A 2 49.11 32.81 46.22
N ARG A 3 48.26 32.38 47.15
CA ARG A 3 47.37 31.23 46.96
C ARG A 3 46.10 31.39 47.79
N GLN A 4 45.20 32.25 47.30
CA GLN A 4 43.78 32.14 47.59
C GLN A 4 43.19 31.13 46.59
N LEU A 5 42.54 30.08 47.07
CA LEU A 5 41.64 29.27 46.26
C LEU A 5 40.36 29.03 47.06
N LEU A 6 39.36 29.77 46.61
CA LEU A 6 37.97 29.88 47.00
C LEU A 6 37.23 28.59 46.62
N VAL A 7 36.63 27.89 47.58
CA VAL A 7 35.73 26.76 47.34
C VAL A 7 34.31 27.31 47.22
N LEU A 8 33.80 27.40 45.99
CA LEU A 8 32.41 27.75 45.69
C LEU A 8 31.55 26.48 45.69
N ALA A 9 30.68 26.36 46.68
CA ALA A 9 29.55 25.46 46.69
C ALA A 9 28.44 26.01 45.77
N LEU A 10 27.95 25.18 44.85
CA LEU A 10 26.68 25.40 44.15
C LEU A 10 25.80 24.18 44.37
N GLY A 11 24.69 24.39 45.07
CA GLY A 11 23.57 23.46 45.18
C GLY A 11 22.37 23.94 44.37
N LEU A 12 21.46 22.99 44.11
CA LEU A 12 20.05 23.11 43.66
C LEU A 12 19.83 23.74 42.27
N SER A 13 19.11 23.11 41.33
CA SER A 13 17.68 22.79 41.48
C SER A 13 17.20 21.80 40.41
N ALA A 14 16.38 20.85 40.83
CA ALA A 14 15.62 19.95 39.97
C ALA A 14 14.55 20.73 39.18
N ALA A 15 14.54 20.57 37.85
CA ALA A 15 13.41 20.96 37.00
C ALA A 15 13.38 20.09 35.74
N ALA A 16 12.73 18.94 35.84
CA ALA A 16 12.16 18.25 34.68
C ALA A 16 11.01 17.35 35.15
N CYS A 17 9.93 17.98 35.63
CA CYS A 17 8.61 17.35 35.67
C CYS A 17 8.12 17.22 34.22
N PHE A 18 8.37 16.10 33.57
CA PHE A 18 7.63 15.71 32.37
C PHE A 18 6.37 14.96 32.81
N SER A 19 5.22 15.60 32.67
CA SER A 19 3.89 14.99 32.72
C SER A 19 2.89 15.96 32.07
N PRO A 20 1.75 15.49 31.58
CA PRO A 20 1.49 14.26 30.85
C PRO A 20 0.85 14.58 29.49
N VAL A 21 0.68 13.54 28.69
CA VAL A 21 -0.23 13.45 27.54
C VAL A 21 -1.49 14.30 27.74
N ALA A 22 -1.65 15.34 26.90
CA ALA A 22 -2.93 15.99 26.68
C ALA A 22 -3.75 15.09 25.74
N THR A 23 -4.50 14.15 26.32
CA THR A 23 -5.61 13.44 25.68
C THR A 23 -6.83 14.35 25.59
N GLU A 24 -6.78 15.39 24.76
CA GLU A 24 -7.96 16.14 24.35
C GLU A 24 -7.66 16.67 22.95
N LEU A 25 -7.95 15.89 21.89
CA LEU A 25 -7.85 16.34 20.50
C LEU A 25 -9.03 17.26 20.18
N PRO A 26 -8.87 18.58 20.01
CA PRO A 26 -9.92 19.38 19.39
C PRO A 26 -9.99 19.06 17.90
N ALA A 27 -11.21 19.04 17.39
CA ALA A 27 -11.52 18.84 15.98
C ALA A 27 -10.75 19.85 15.11
N ALA A 28 -10.15 19.32 14.05
CA ALA A 28 -9.70 19.96 12.81
C ALA A 28 -9.85 21.49 12.76
N ASP A 29 -8.80 22.19 13.20
CA ASP A 29 -8.54 23.55 12.73
C ASP A 29 -7.23 23.56 11.93
N ALA A 30 -7.18 24.40 10.90
CA ALA A 30 -6.24 24.37 9.78
C ALA A 30 -4.79 24.81 10.13
N GLN A 31 -4.28 24.42 11.29
CA GLN A 31 -2.98 24.85 11.82
C GLN A 31 -2.18 23.70 12.48
N VAL A 32 -2.44 22.43 12.15
CA VAL A 32 -1.61 21.32 12.65
C VAL A 32 -0.30 21.24 11.87
N VAL A 33 0.79 21.72 12.47
CA VAL A 33 2.15 21.39 12.05
C VAL A 33 2.42 19.93 12.42
N CYS A 34 2.28 19.01 11.47
CA CYS A 34 2.58 17.60 11.68
C CYS A 34 4.09 17.38 11.87
N PRO A 35 4.56 16.70 12.94
CA PRO A 35 5.98 16.61 13.25
C PRO A 35 6.77 15.51 12.49
N LYS A 36 6.31 15.01 11.32
CA LYS A 36 7.06 14.17 10.35
C LYS A 36 6.19 13.76 9.13
N PRO A 37 6.77 13.33 7.98
CA PRO A 37 6.09 13.24 6.68
C PRO A 37 4.90 12.27 6.68
N CYS A 38 3.92 12.51 5.79
CA CYS A 38 2.58 11.91 5.80
C CYS A 38 2.49 10.41 5.43
N GLY A 39 3.34 9.57 6.02
CA GLY A 39 3.42 8.11 5.82
C GLY A 39 2.69 7.23 6.85
N THR A 40 2.15 7.79 7.94
CA THR A 40 1.41 7.01 8.96
C THR A 40 0.11 7.67 9.44
N VAL A 41 -0.60 8.35 8.53
CA VAL A 41 -1.90 9.04 8.69
C VAL A 41 -1.77 10.48 9.18
N CYS A 42 -1.83 11.43 8.25
CA CYS A 42 -1.91 12.87 8.54
C CYS A 42 -2.66 13.66 7.45
N CYS A 43 -3.56 13.04 6.69
CA CYS A 43 -4.45 13.77 5.79
C CYS A 43 -5.91 13.51 6.18
N SER A 44 -6.75 14.54 6.10
CA SER A 44 -8.19 14.46 6.33
C SER A 44 -8.83 13.49 5.32
N ALA A 45 -10.05 13.00 5.58
CA ALA A 45 -10.76 12.11 4.64
C ALA A 45 -10.89 12.68 3.22
N THR A 46 -10.72 13.98 3.07
CA THR A 46 -10.79 14.67 1.80
C THR A 46 -9.40 14.94 1.21
N THR A 47 -8.30 14.96 1.97
CA THR A 47 -6.97 15.31 1.44
C THR A 47 -6.08 14.08 1.22
N THR A 48 -5.20 14.12 0.22
CA THR A 48 -4.24 13.05 -0.09
C THR A 48 -2.81 13.49 0.23
N CYS A 49 -1.96 12.55 0.67
CA CYS A 49 -0.55 12.83 0.94
C CYS A 49 0.21 12.88 -0.38
N ASP A 50 0.71 14.06 -0.73
CA ASP A 50 1.73 14.22 -1.76
C ASP A 50 3.08 13.87 -1.13
N THR A 51 3.58 12.67 -1.42
CA THR A 51 4.85 12.16 -0.89
C THR A 51 6.08 12.82 -1.51
N ALA A 52 5.93 13.53 -2.62
CA ALA A 52 7.02 14.31 -3.23
C ALA A 52 7.14 15.69 -2.59
N ALA A 53 6.01 16.32 -2.25
CA ALA A 53 5.97 17.62 -1.59
C ALA A 53 5.86 17.53 -0.05
N LEU A 54 5.76 16.32 0.50
CA LEU A 54 5.57 16.03 1.94
C LEU A 54 4.42 16.84 2.57
N ARG A 55 3.34 17.05 1.82
CA ARG A 55 2.19 17.86 2.24
C ARG A 55 0.88 17.19 1.88
N CYS A 56 -0.16 17.43 2.67
CA CYS A 56 -1.52 17.09 2.25
C CYS A 56 -1.99 18.11 1.23
N VAL A 57 -2.36 17.66 0.05
CA VAL A 57 -2.90 18.51 -1.00
C VAL A 57 -4.42 18.49 -0.97
N ALA A 58 -5.00 19.62 -1.40
CA ALA A 58 -6.43 19.83 -1.40
C ALA A 58 -7.14 18.68 -2.11
N SER A 59 -8.22 18.29 -1.47
CA SER A 59 -9.13 17.25 -1.86
C SER A 59 -9.39 17.26 -3.34
N CYS A 60 -9.01 16.18 -3.99
CA CYS A 60 -9.31 16.03 -5.39
C CYS A 60 -10.83 15.96 -5.53
N SER A 61 -11.40 16.94 -6.22
CA SER A 61 -12.84 16.98 -6.48
C SER A 61 -13.11 16.12 -7.72
N PRO A 62 -13.74 14.95 -7.57
CA PRO A 62 -13.98 14.06 -8.70
C PRO A 62 -14.80 14.77 -9.76
N SER A 63 -14.34 14.71 -11.01
CA SER A 63 -14.93 15.44 -12.13
C SER A 63 -15.66 14.50 -13.07
N CYS A 64 -16.95 14.27 -12.79
CA CYS A 64 -17.79 13.34 -13.54
C CYS A 64 -18.90 14.01 -14.37
N ALA A 65 -18.92 15.34 -14.43
CA ALA A 65 -19.91 16.07 -15.22
C ALA A 65 -19.83 15.65 -16.70
N GLY A 66 -20.91 15.09 -17.23
CA GLY A 66 -20.99 14.62 -18.61
C GLY A 66 -20.35 13.26 -18.88
N ARG A 67 -19.85 12.57 -17.84
CA ARG A 67 -19.26 11.23 -17.94
C ARG A 67 -20.13 10.21 -17.21
N SER A 68 -20.35 9.04 -17.80
CA SER A 68 -21.04 7.91 -17.17
C SER A 68 -20.10 6.79 -16.74
N CYS A 69 -18.82 6.86 -17.12
CA CYS A 69 -17.78 5.91 -16.76
C CYS A 69 -16.38 6.52 -16.90
N GLY A 70 -15.36 5.79 -16.43
CA GLY A 70 -13.95 6.14 -16.54
C GLY A 70 -13.44 6.97 -15.36
N PRO A 71 -12.16 7.36 -15.36
CA PRO A 71 -11.50 7.96 -14.22
C PRO A 71 -12.09 9.33 -13.88
N ASP A 72 -12.19 9.62 -12.58
CA ASP A 72 -12.71 10.90 -12.05
C ASP A 72 -11.64 11.99 -11.91
N GLY A 73 -10.40 11.70 -12.30
CA GLY A 73 -9.22 12.57 -12.17
C GLY A 73 -8.57 12.55 -10.78
N CYS A 74 -9.10 11.75 -9.85
CA CYS A 74 -8.74 11.68 -8.44
C CYS A 74 -8.31 10.28 -7.99
N GLY A 75 -8.23 9.33 -8.91
CA GLY A 75 -7.96 7.91 -8.63
C GLY A 75 -9.21 7.11 -8.31
N GLY A 76 -10.40 7.70 -8.46
CA GLY A 76 -11.68 7.01 -8.47
C GLY A 76 -12.29 6.94 -9.88
N GLU A 77 -13.54 6.51 -9.96
CA GLU A 77 -14.27 6.25 -11.21
C GLU A 77 -15.62 6.98 -11.20
N CYS A 78 -16.04 7.51 -12.34
CA CYS A 78 -17.31 8.24 -12.52
C CYS A 78 -18.54 7.33 -12.69
N GLY A 79 -18.34 6.02 -12.73
CA GLY A 79 -19.39 5.02 -12.89
C GLY A 79 -18.86 3.75 -13.56
N THR A 80 -19.75 2.79 -13.81
CA THR A 80 -19.43 1.52 -14.48
C THR A 80 -20.38 1.30 -15.65
N CYS A 81 -19.88 0.71 -16.73
CA CYS A 81 -20.72 0.39 -17.87
C CYS A 81 -21.58 -0.87 -17.64
N PRO A 82 -22.78 -0.93 -18.24
CA PRO A 82 -23.59 -2.14 -18.23
C PRO A 82 -22.88 -3.27 -18.98
N ALA A 83 -23.28 -4.51 -18.69
CA ALA A 83 -22.73 -5.69 -19.36
C ALA A 83 -22.85 -5.58 -20.90
N GLY A 84 -21.77 -5.93 -21.61
CA GLY A 84 -21.68 -5.82 -23.07
C GLY A 84 -21.30 -4.42 -23.59
N SER A 85 -20.99 -3.49 -22.69
CA SER A 85 -20.49 -2.16 -23.04
C SER A 85 -19.15 -1.90 -22.36
N ALA A 86 -18.26 -1.20 -23.06
CA ALA A 86 -17.00 -0.72 -22.51
C ALA A 86 -17.03 0.79 -22.36
N CYS A 87 -16.24 1.31 -21.41
CA CYS A 87 -16.05 2.73 -21.31
C CYS A 87 -15.17 3.21 -22.45
N ASP A 88 -15.66 4.18 -23.22
CA ASP A 88 -14.78 4.99 -24.04
C ASP A 88 -14.11 6.00 -23.11
N GLU A 89 -12.85 5.74 -22.76
CA GLU A 89 -12.08 6.56 -21.81
C GLU A 89 -11.94 8.02 -22.27
N LEU A 90 -11.96 8.28 -23.58
CA LEU A 90 -11.86 9.65 -24.10
C LEU A 90 -13.21 10.37 -23.96
N ALA A 91 -14.29 9.74 -24.39
CA ALA A 91 -15.63 10.32 -24.33
C ALA A 91 -16.26 10.29 -22.93
N GLY A 92 -15.81 9.38 -22.06
CA GLY A 92 -16.40 9.12 -20.75
C GLY A 92 -17.79 8.50 -20.83
N THR A 93 -18.11 7.80 -21.92
CA THR A 93 -19.44 7.21 -22.15
C THR A 93 -19.34 5.74 -22.49
N CYS A 94 -20.37 4.99 -22.11
CA CYS A 94 -20.46 3.58 -22.42
C CYS A 94 -20.89 3.35 -23.86
N SER A 95 -20.07 2.61 -24.60
CA SER A 95 -20.37 2.22 -25.98
C SER A 95 -20.44 0.71 -26.11
N ALA A 96 -21.21 0.23 -27.08
CA ALA A 96 -21.34 -1.19 -27.36
C ALA A 96 -19.94 -1.78 -27.62
N CYS A 97 -19.59 -2.79 -26.83
CA CYS A 97 -18.32 -3.45 -26.92
C CYS A 97 -18.55 -4.88 -27.35
N LYS A 98 -17.75 -5.35 -28.30
CA LYS A 98 -17.81 -6.73 -28.76
C LYS A 98 -16.75 -7.53 -28.00
N PRO A 99 -17.15 -8.47 -27.12
CA PRO A 99 -16.23 -9.35 -26.42
C PRO A 99 -15.29 -10.06 -27.41
N ASP A 100 -13.99 -10.06 -27.12
CA ASP A 100 -13.02 -10.86 -27.88
C ASP A 100 -12.40 -11.95 -27.00
N CYS A 101 -12.87 -13.17 -27.22
CA CYS A 101 -12.41 -14.37 -26.53
C CYS A 101 -11.65 -15.32 -27.43
N ARG A 102 -11.18 -14.86 -28.60
CA ARG A 102 -10.40 -15.70 -29.50
C ARG A 102 -9.17 -16.24 -28.79
N ASN A 103 -9.04 -17.56 -28.80
CA ASN A 103 -7.94 -18.29 -28.17
C ASN A 103 -7.85 -18.17 -26.63
N ARG A 104 -8.89 -17.66 -25.96
CA ARG A 104 -8.97 -17.61 -24.49
C ARG A 104 -10.04 -18.57 -23.97
N GLN A 105 -9.72 -19.25 -22.89
CA GLN A 105 -10.64 -20.10 -22.10
C GLN A 105 -11.21 -19.33 -20.89
N CYS A 106 -10.49 -18.32 -20.42
CA CYS A 106 -10.80 -17.55 -19.22
C CYS A 106 -10.17 -16.15 -19.31
N GLY A 107 -10.51 -15.30 -18.33
CA GLY A 107 -9.96 -13.95 -18.20
C GLY A 107 -10.84 -12.89 -18.84
N ALA A 108 -10.39 -11.64 -18.84
CA ALA A 108 -11.16 -10.50 -19.35
C ALA A 108 -11.42 -10.64 -20.86
N ASP A 109 -12.61 -10.19 -21.28
CA ASP A 109 -13.04 -10.18 -22.69
C ASP A 109 -12.82 -8.84 -23.42
N GLY A 110 -12.24 -7.87 -22.72
CA GLY A 110 -12.03 -6.50 -23.20
C GLY A 110 -13.25 -5.58 -23.07
N CYS A 111 -14.38 -6.08 -22.56
CA CYS A 111 -15.66 -5.38 -22.49
C CYS A 111 -16.27 -5.37 -21.07
N GLY A 112 -15.42 -5.52 -20.05
CA GLY A 112 -15.85 -5.55 -18.65
C GLY A 112 -16.50 -6.87 -18.21
N SER A 113 -16.53 -7.89 -19.08
CA SER A 113 -16.94 -9.26 -18.73
C SER A 113 -15.75 -10.22 -18.85
N THR A 114 -16.02 -11.54 -18.83
CA THR A 114 -14.98 -12.56 -18.92
C THR A 114 -15.29 -13.59 -20.00
N CYS A 115 -14.25 -14.17 -20.59
CA CYS A 115 -14.34 -15.20 -21.64
C CYS A 115 -14.73 -16.59 -21.15
N GLY A 116 -14.86 -16.75 -19.83
CA GLY A 116 -15.12 -18.02 -19.16
C GLY A 116 -14.42 -18.07 -17.80
N THR A 117 -14.61 -19.18 -17.11
CA THR A 117 -13.97 -19.50 -15.83
C THR A 117 -13.19 -20.79 -15.94
N CYS A 118 -12.14 -20.92 -15.13
CA CYS A 118 -11.41 -22.19 -15.04
C CYS A 118 -12.12 -23.16 -14.10
N PRO A 119 -11.99 -24.48 -14.33
CA PRO A 119 -12.42 -25.50 -13.38
C PRO A 119 -11.73 -25.32 -12.01
N ASP A 120 -12.29 -26.00 -11.00
CA ASP A 120 -11.66 -26.06 -9.67
C ASP A 120 -10.21 -26.55 -9.77
N ASP A 121 -9.35 -26.05 -8.88
CA ASP A 121 -7.90 -26.30 -8.83
C ASP A 121 -7.08 -25.79 -10.02
N MET A 122 -7.68 -25.00 -10.92
CA MET A 122 -6.97 -24.28 -11.99
C MET A 122 -7.06 -22.77 -11.83
N ARG A 123 -6.03 -22.07 -12.30
CA ARG A 123 -6.05 -20.61 -12.43
C ARG A 123 -5.97 -20.18 -13.88
N CYS A 124 -6.51 -19.01 -14.16
CA CYS A 124 -6.36 -18.38 -15.45
C CYS A 124 -5.00 -17.71 -15.53
N ASN A 125 -4.18 -18.07 -16.53
CA ASN A 125 -2.91 -17.38 -16.77
C ASN A 125 -3.08 -16.13 -17.65
N ASP A 126 -2.01 -15.36 -17.79
CA ASP A 126 -2.02 -14.09 -18.56
C ASP A 126 -2.36 -14.28 -20.04
N SER A 127 -2.13 -15.48 -20.58
CA SER A 127 -2.52 -15.85 -21.95
C SER A 127 -3.98 -16.27 -22.07
N GLY A 128 -4.73 -16.31 -20.97
CA GLY A 128 -6.15 -16.66 -20.96
C GLY A 128 -6.41 -18.15 -21.03
N ARG A 129 -5.43 -18.98 -20.65
CA ARG A 129 -5.56 -20.43 -20.60
C ARG A 129 -5.65 -20.88 -19.15
N CYS A 130 -6.47 -21.91 -18.91
CA CYS A 130 -6.51 -22.54 -17.62
C CYS A 130 -5.29 -23.44 -17.43
N GLU A 131 -4.59 -23.23 -16.33
CA GLU A 131 -3.45 -24.03 -15.91
C GLU A 131 -3.61 -24.46 -14.46
N PRO A 132 -2.96 -25.55 -14.03
CA PRO A 132 -3.01 -25.99 -12.64
C PRO A 132 -2.62 -24.85 -11.67
N THR A 133 -3.38 -24.71 -10.59
CA THR A 133 -3.01 -23.83 -9.49
C THR A 133 -1.62 -24.21 -8.99
N CYS A 134 -0.77 -23.21 -8.77
CA CYS A 134 0.58 -23.49 -8.32
C CYS A 134 0.52 -24.02 -6.89
N VAL A 135 1.23 -25.10 -6.61
CA VAL A 135 1.32 -25.69 -5.27
C VAL A 135 2.58 -25.15 -4.58
N PRO A 136 2.45 -24.32 -3.52
CA PRO A 136 3.58 -23.78 -2.76
C PRO A 136 4.49 -24.89 -2.22
N LYS A 137 5.80 -24.82 -2.51
CA LYS A 137 6.76 -25.85 -2.11
C LYS A 137 7.36 -25.60 -0.72
N CYS A 138 6.54 -25.42 0.30
CA CYS A 138 7.01 -24.96 1.61
C CYS A 138 7.38 -26.05 2.61
N ALA A 139 7.23 -27.32 2.24
CA ALA A 139 7.60 -28.44 3.09
C ALA A 139 9.07 -28.33 3.54
N GLY A 140 9.28 -28.24 4.85
CA GLY A 140 10.62 -28.15 5.46
C GLY A 140 11.29 -26.78 5.40
N ARG A 141 10.61 -25.73 4.89
CA ARG A 141 11.15 -24.37 4.78
C ARG A 141 10.43 -23.43 5.76
N GLN A 142 11.19 -22.53 6.39
CA GLN A 142 10.71 -21.49 7.30
C GLN A 142 10.54 -20.13 6.60
N CYS A 143 11.25 -19.92 5.49
CA CYS A 143 11.31 -18.67 4.75
C CYS A 143 11.68 -18.92 3.28
N GLY A 144 11.60 -17.85 2.48
CA GLY A 144 11.99 -17.86 1.06
C GLY A 144 10.81 -18.10 0.11
N ASP A 145 11.08 -18.01 -1.19
CA ASP A 145 10.05 -18.12 -2.22
C ASP A 145 9.38 -19.50 -2.24
N ASP A 146 8.06 -19.53 -2.39
CA ASP A 146 7.29 -20.76 -2.46
C ASP A 146 7.30 -21.42 -3.85
N GLY A 147 7.85 -20.74 -4.86
CA GLY A 147 7.88 -21.17 -6.26
C GLY A 147 6.62 -20.82 -7.05
N CYS A 148 5.69 -20.10 -6.43
CA CYS A 148 4.37 -19.72 -6.96
C CYS A 148 4.14 -18.20 -6.96
N GLY A 149 5.19 -17.41 -6.67
CA GLY A 149 5.12 -15.96 -6.52
C GLY A 149 4.77 -15.49 -5.11
N GLY A 150 4.67 -16.42 -4.15
CA GLY A 150 4.52 -16.13 -2.72
C GLY A 150 5.77 -16.54 -1.94
N THR A 151 5.66 -16.54 -0.60
CA THR A 151 6.74 -16.95 0.30
C THR A 151 6.26 -18.02 1.29
N CYS A 152 7.18 -18.88 1.71
CA CYS A 152 6.90 -19.94 2.70
C CYS A 152 6.84 -19.45 4.15
N GLY A 153 7.08 -18.15 4.36
CA GLY A 153 7.18 -17.52 5.67
C GLY A 153 8.19 -16.37 5.65
N GLY A 154 8.48 -15.84 6.82
CA GLY A 154 9.46 -14.77 7.02
C GLY A 154 10.27 -15.01 8.28
N CYS A 155 11.54 -14.61 8.26
CA CYS A 155 12.39 -14.74 9.43
C CYS A 155 12.13 -13.62 10.46
N PRO A 156 12.26 -13.90 11.76
CA PRO A 156 12.24 -12.88 12.80
C PRO A 156 13.26 -11.76 12.54
N SER A 157 13.02 -10.60 13.13
CA SER A 157 13.99 -9.50 13.12
C SER A 157 15.36 -9.99 13.59
N SER A 158 16.43 -9.58 12.89
CA SER A 158 17.85 -10.03 13.05
C SER A 158 18.23 -11.39 12.47
N GLN A 159 17.34 -12.06 11.73
CA GLN A 159 17.64 -13.29 10.99
C GLN A 159 17.54 -13.07 9.48
N TRP A 160 18.25 -13.89 8.70
CA TRP A 160 18.16 -13.90 7.24
C TRP A 160 17.80 -15.30 6.75
N CYS A 161 17.15 -15.35 5.58
CA CYS A 161 16.77 -16.61 4.97
C CYS A 161 17.93 -17.15 4.14
N ASP A 162 18.45 -18.33 4.50
CA ASP A 162 19.47 -18.98 3.67
C ASP A 162 18.87 -19.71 2.46
N GLY A 163 19.75 -20.18 1.56
CA GLY A 163 19.33 -20.91 0.35
C GLY A 163 18.63 -22.25 0.61
N SER A 164 18.67 -22.77 1.85
CA SER A 164 17.92 -23.96 2.26
C SER A 164 16.48 -23.63 2.69
N GLY A 165 16.15 -22.35 2.82
CA GLY A 165 14.88 -21.88 3.36
C GLY A 165 14.83 -21.94 4.89
N SER A 166 15.98 -21.92 5.56
CA SER A 166 16.09 -21.89 7.03
C SER A 166 16.45 -20.48 7.50
N CYS A 167 15.90 -20.06 8.63
CA CYS A 167 16.26 -18.77 9.22
C CYS A 167 17.56 -18.89 10.00
N GLN A 168 18.56 -18.12 9.59
CA GLN A 168 19.87 -18.07 10.23
C GLN A 168 20.00 -16.82 11.08
N GLY A 169 20.56 -16.99 12.28
CA GLY A 169 20.96 -15.89 13.17
C GLY A 169 21.96 -14.95 12.50
N GLY A 170 21.97 -13.69 12.94
CA GLY A 170 22.70 -12.58 12.32
C GLY A 170 24.14 -12.88 11.91
N CYS A 171 24.62 -12.12 10.93
CA CYS A 171 25.99 -12.18 10.42
C CYS A 171 27.01 -12.13 11.58
N THR A 172 27.63 -13.27 11.92
CA THR A 172 28.90 -13.23 12.63
C THR A 172 29.96 -12.83 11.60
N PRO A 173 30.59 -11.64 11.71
CA PRO A 173 31.77 -11.37 10.92
C PRO A 173 32.83 -12.43 11.28
N GLN A 174 33.37 -13.11 10.26
CA GLN A 174 34.56 -13.95 10.40
C GLN A 174 35.79 -13.09 10.66
#